data_AF-A0A4R8DA01-F1
#
_entry.id   AF-A0A4R8DA01-F1
#
_cell.length_a   1.000
_cell.length_b   1.000
_cell.length_c   1.000
_cell.angle_alpha   90.00
_cell.angle_beta   90.00
_cell.angle_gamma   90.00
#
_symmetry.space_group_name_H-M   'P 1'
#
loop_
_entity.id
_entity.type
_entity.pdbx_description
1 polymer ?
#
loop_
_entity_poly.entity_id
_entity_poly.type
_entity_poly.pdbx_seq_one_letter_code
_entity_poly.pdbx_strand_id
1 'polypeptide(L)' 'MNDDLSHLFAEVVSARAAERVARGGPRRQGENARSDTGRLALSLRAYARALEKYRLPVPPVIRDELRLRSGLPS' A
#
# COMPACT_ATOMS: atom_id res chain seq x y z
N MET A 1 19.13 6.25 -8.21
CA MET A 1 18.35 5.09 -8.71
C MET A 1 17.71 4.30 -7.56
N ASN A 2 18.35 4.20 -6.39
CA ASN A 2 17.70 3.72 -5.15
C ASN A 2 16.70 4.72 -4.54
N ASP A 3 16.83 6.00 -4.87
CA ASP A 3 15.99 7.08 -4.35
C ASP A 3 14.50 6.89 -4.67
N ASP A 4 14.23 6.28 -5.84
CA ASP A 4 12.88 5.93 -6.29
C ASP A 4 12.25 4.83 -5.42
N LEU A 5 13.00 3.76 -5.10
CA LEU A 5 12.53 2.71 -4.18
C LEU A 5 12.33 3.23 -2.77
N SER A 6 13.25 4.06 -2.27
CA SER A 6 13.15 4.69 -0.95
C SER A 6 11.92 5.61 -0.86
N HIS A 7 11.66 6.40 -1.91
CA HIS A 7 10.49 7.26 -1.99
C HIS A 7 9.18 6.45 -2.03
N LEU A 8 9.11 5.44 -2.88
CA LEU A 8 7.95 4.54 -2.95
C LEU A 8 7.68 3.81 -1.64
N PHE A 9 8.74 3.40 -0.94
CA PHE A 9 8.61 2.78 0.37
C PHE A 9 8.09 3.77 1.43
N ALA A 10 8.58 5.02 1.42
CA ALA A 10 8.08 6.08 2.29
C ALA A 10 6.58 6.35 2.04
N GLU A 11 6.14 6.35 0.79
CA GLU A 11 4.71 6.47 0.44
C GLU A 11 3.88 5.29 0.95
N VAL A 12 4.40 4.06 0.91
CA VAL A 12 3.72 2.89 1.52
C VAL A 12 3.57 3.08 3.04
N VAL A 13 4.61 3.55 3.74
CA VAL A 13 4.55 3.81 5.19
C VAL A 13 3.54 4.91 5.51
N SER A 14 3.56 6.01 4.77
CA SER A 14 2.62 7.12 4.92
C SER A 14 1.17 6.69 4.70
N ALA A 15 0.90 5.95 3.62
CA ALA A 15 -0.44 5.46 3.31
C ALA A 15 -0.94 4.43 4.35
N ARG A 16 -0.07 3.60 4.93
CA ARG A 16 -0.42 2.72 6.06
C ARG A 16 -0.81 3.50 7.31
N ALA A 17 -0.09 4.56 7.63
CA ALA A 17 -0.41 5.41 8.77
C ALA A 17 -1.78 6.08 8.57
N ALA A 18 -2.04 6.63 7.38
CA ALA A 18 -3.33 7.22 7.02
C ALA A 18 -4.48 6.20 7.13
N GLU A 19 -4.32 4.99 6.59
CA GLU A 19 -5.37 3.96 6.68
C GLU A 19 -5.62 3.52 8.13
N ARG A 20 -4.58 3.38 8.96
CA ARG A 20 -4.74 3.05 10.39
C ARG A 20 -5.52 4.13 11.14
N VAL A 21 -5.23 5.40 10.86
CA VAL A 21 -5.97 6.53 11.44
C VAL A 21 -7.42 6.52 10.96
N ALA A 22 -7.67 6.29 9.68
CA ALA A 22 -9.02 6.18 9.13
C ALA A 22 -9.83 5.03 9.75
N ARG A 23 -9.18 3.92 10.12
CA ARG A 23 -9.81 2.79 10.83
C ARG A 23 -10.05 3.06 12.32
N GLY A 24 -9.21 3.86 12.98
CA GLY A 24 -9.27 4.12 14.42
C GLY A 24 -10.10 5.34 14.85
N GLY A 25 -10.48 6.23 13.93
CA GLY A 25 -11.28 7.42 14.22
C GLY A 25 -12.80 7.18 14.31
N PRO A 26 -13.58 8.16 14.80
CA PRO A 26 -15.03 8.12 14.73
C PRO A 26 -15.45 7.91 13.28
N ARG A 27 -16.29 6.90 13.05
CA ARG A 27 -16.74 6.41 11.75
C ARG A 27 -17.44 7.49 10.90
N ARG A 28 -16.70 8.44 10.32
CA ARG A 28 -17.14 9.20 9.12
C ARG A 28 -16.98 8.27 7.92
N GLN A 29 -17.84 7.26 7.90
CA GLN A 29 -17.87 6.18 6.93
C GLN A 29 -18.40 6.69 5.59
N GLY A 30 -17.64 6.47 4.53
CA GLY A 30 -18.14 6.61 3.17
C GLY A 30 -17.00 6.91 2.21
N GLU A 31 -16.55 8.16 2.22
CA GLU A 31 -15.71 8.69 1.13
C GLU A 31 -14.21 8.65 1.47
N ASN A 32 -13.79 9.13 2.64
CA ASN A 32 -12.36 9.24 2.97
C ASN A 32 -11.67 7.88 3.17
N ALA A 33 -12.32 6.94 3.87
CA ALA A 33 -11.76 5.61 4.07
C ALA A 33 -11.59 4.83 2.75
N ARG A 34 -12.48 5.03 1.78
CA ARG A 34 -12.40 4.39 0.45
C ARG A 34 -11.27 4.99 -0.37
N SER A 35 -11.09 6.31 -0.31
CA SER A 35 -9.99 7.03 -0.95
C SER A 35 -8.62 6.62 -0.38
N ASP A 36 -8.49 6.50 0.94
CA ASP A 36 -7.23 6.09 1.59
C ASP A 36 -6.89 4.61 1.33
N THR A 37 -7.91 3.73 1.31
CA THR A 37 -7.73 2.32 0.93
C THR A 37 -7.22 2.19 -0.50
N GLY A 38 -7.74 3.03 -1.41
CA GLY A 38 -7.28 3.13 -2.80
C GLY A 38 -5.84 3.65 -2.90
N ARG A 39 -5.49 4.69 -2.13
CA ARG A 39 -4.13 5.23 -2.06
C ARG A 39 -3.12 4.18 -1.63
N LEU A 40 -3.39 3.45 -0.54
CA LEU A 40 -2.48 2.41 -0.06
C LEU A 40 -2.35 1.25 -1.06
N ALA A 41 -3.43 0.81 -1.70
CA ALA A 41 -3.37 -0.21 -2.75
C ALA A 41 -2.51 0.25 -3.95
N LEU A 42 -2.60 1.52 -4.34
CA LEU A 42 -1.79 2.10 -5.41
C LEU A 42 -0.31 2.14 -5.03
N SER A 43 0.02 2.63 -3.84
CA SER A 43 1.41 2.70 -3.35
C SER A 43 2.05 1.30 -3.26
N LEU A 44 1.32 0.30 -2.76
CA LEU A 44 1.80 -1.08 -2.70
C LEU A 44 2.09 -1.65 -4.10
N ARG A 45 1.21 -1.40 -5.08
CA ARG A 45 1.42 -1.85 -6.47
C ARG A 45 2.61 -1.15 -7.12
N ALA A 46 2.78 0.16 -6.88
CA ALA A 46 3.89 0.92 -7.42
C ALA A 46 5.24 0.41 -6.88
N TYR A 47 5.32 0.17 -5.56
CA TYR A 47 6.51 -0.39 -4.93
C TYR A 47 6.83 -1.81 -5.44
N ALA A 48 5.82 -2.69 -5.55
CA ALA A 48 6.01 -4.04 -6.07
C ALA A 48 6.53 -4.04 -7.53
N ARG A 49 5.96 -3.19 -8.40
CA ARG A 49 6.43 -3.03 -9.79
C ARG A 49 7.86 -2.50 -9.87
N ALA A 50 8.22 -1.57 -8.98
CA ALA A 50 9.59 -1.08 -8.91
C ALA A 50 10.56 -2.19 -8.50
N LEU A 51 10.23 -3.00 -7.49
CA LEU A 51 11.04 -4.16 -7.10
C LEU A 51 11.22 -5.15 -8.26
N GLU A 52 10.15 -5.48 -8.98
CA GLU A 52 10.20 -6.33 -10.17
C GLU A 52 11.12 -5.76 -11.26
N LYS A 53 11.05 -4.45 -11.52
CA LYS A 53 11.92 -3.74 -12.48
C LYS A 53 13.40 -3.87 -12.09
N TYR A 54 13.71 -3.83 -10.79
CA TYR A 54 15.05 -4.03 -10.27
C TYR A 54 15.42 -5.51 -10.06
N ARG A 55 14.54 -6.46 -10.45
CA ARG A 55 14.68 -7.91 -10.22
C ARG A 55 14.88 -8.27 -8.76
N LEU A 56 14.29 -7.48 -7.87
CA LEU A 56 14.28 -7.72 -6.43
C LEU A 56 13.03 -8.52 -6.05
N PRO A 57 13.13 -9.43 -5.07
CA PRO A 57 11.96 -10.15 -4.59
C PRO A 57 10.99 -9.21 -3.87
N VAL A 58 9.69 -9.35 -4.15
CA VAL A 58 8.64 -8.63 -3.41
C VAL A 58 8.51 -9.24 -2.01
N PRO A 59 8.69 -8.47 -0.92
CA PRO A 59 8.57 -8.97 0.44
C PRO A 59 7.19 -9.60 0.71
N PRO A 60 7.10 -10.70 1.48
CA PRO A 60 5.84 -11.39 1.77
C PRO A 60 4.75 -10.45 2.30
N VAL A 61 5.10 -9.54 3.21
CA VAL A 61 4.14 -8.59 3.80
C VAL A 61 3.47 -7.68 2.75
N ILE A 62 4.20 -7.28 1.70
CA ILE A 62 3.66 -6.46 0.61
C ILE A 62 2.72 -7.30 -0.26
N ARG A 63 3.10 -8.56 -0.52
CA ARG A 63 2.30 -9.52 -1.28
C ARG A 63 0.99 -9.84 -0.58
N ASP A 64 1.03 -10.07 0.72
CA ASP A 64 -0.15 -10.39 1.53
C ASP A 64 -1.09 -9.19 1.61
N GLU A 65 -0.57 -7.97 1.81
CA GLU A 65 -1.38 -6.76 1.77
C GLU A 65 -2.02 -6.52 0.40
N LEU A 66 -1.32 -6.82 -0.70
CA LEU A 66 -1.88 -6.76 -2.05
C LEU A 66 -3.00 -7.78 -2.25
N ARG A 67 -2.82 -9.02 -1.76
CA ARG A 67 -3.85 -10.09 -1.81
C ARG A 67 -5.11 -9.71 -1.04
N LEU A 68 -4.94 -9.24 0.20
CA LEU A 68 -6.05 -8.78 1.05
C LEU A 68 -6.88 -7.68 0.37
N ARG A 69 -6.22 -6.84 -0.44
CA ARG A 69 -6.85 -5.71 -1.15
C ARG A 69 -7.41 -6.08 -2.51
N SER A 70 -6.86 -7.08 -3.19
CA SER A 70 -7.36 -7.53 -4.50
C SER A 70 -8.57 -8.46 -4.39
N GLY A 71 -8.89 -8.94 -3.17
CA GLY A 71 -9.97 -9.91 -2.96
C GLY A 71 -9.70 -11.25 -3.64
N LEU A 72 -8.44 -11.52 -4.03
CA LEU A 72 -8.06 -12.80 -4.61
C LEU A 72 -7.99 -13.84 -3.48
N PRO A 73 -8.65 -15.00 -3.62
CA PRO A 73 -8.55 -16.07 -2.63
C PRO A 73 -7.10 -16.55 -2.52
N SER A 74 -6.70 -16.86 -1.28
CA SER A 74 -5.38 -17.37 -0.89
C SER A 74 -5.00 -18.66 -1.59
#